data_AF-A0A944RMX0-F1
#
_entry.id   AF-A0A944RMX0-F1
#
_cell.length_a   1.000
_cell.length_b   1.000
_cell.length_c   1.000
_cell.angle_alpha   90.00
_cell.angle_beta   90.00
_cell.angle_gamma   90.00
#
_symmetry.space_group_name_H-M   'P 1'
#
loop_
_entity.id
_entity.type
_entity.pdbx_description
1 polymer ?
#
loop_
_entity_poly.entity_id
_entity_poly.type
_entity_poly.pdbx_seq_one_letter_code
_entity_poly.pdbx_strand_id
1 'polypeptide(L)'
;MKPPEFYEGREQTYLKHFFLEKYLERVAYNILSFRNEFVFVDGFAGPWKSSNDALEDTSFVIALDQLRKIKDAKETQGKTAEMRCFFNEKNSTAFRELRKAAQSVTDIAVTATCQDFEELVPEIIRFIGKSFSLTFIDPTGWTGFSLNMIEPLLRLPGEALINLMFDHVNRFIESPNSTTAKSLDALFGDSDWYQEVERKCMEGEDREDAILAVY
;
A
#
# COMPACT_ATOMS: atom_id res chain seq x y z
N MET A 1 -11.58 -13.70 -6.19
CA MET A 1 -10.20 -13.89 -6.67
C MET A 1 -10.18 -14.77 -7.89
N LYS A 2 -9.48 -14.33 -8.95
CA LYS A 2 -9.13 -15.18 -10.09
C LYS A 2 -8.12 -16.25 -9.64
N PRO A 3 -8.05 -17.40 -10.33
CA PRO A 3 -7.13 -18.46 -9.94
C PRO A 3 -5.67 -18.06 -10.26
N PRO A 4 -4.65 -18.60 -9.55
CA PRO A 4 -3.26 -18.17 -9.66
C PRO A 4 -2.70 -18.17 -11.10
N GLU A 5 -3.19 -19.07 -11.95
CA GLU A 5 -2.77 -19.20 -13.35
C GLU A 5 -3.10 -17.94 -14.18
N PHE A 6 -4.07 -17.12 -13.75
CA PHE A 6 -4.36 -15.82 -14.38
C PHE A 6 -3.25 -14.77 -14.16
N TYR A 7 -2.41 -14.99 -13.15
CA TYR A 7 -1.35 -14.08 -12.72
C TYR A 7 0.04 -14.61 -13.07
N GLU A 8 0.17 -15.56 -13.99
CA GLU A 8 1.48 -16.04 -14.45
C GLU A 8 2.32 -14.86 -14.98
N GLY A 9 3.51 -14.66 -14.39
CA GLY A 9 4.38 -13.50 -14.67
C GLY A 9 3.94 -12.18 -14.01
N ARG A 10 2.94 -12.23 -13.12
CA ARG A 10 2.39 -11.11 -12.32
C ARG A 10 2.04 -11.55 -10.91
N GLU A 11 2.89 -12.38 -10.33
CA GLU A 11 2.70 -12.98 -9.00
C GLU A 11 2.58 -11.89 -7.91
N GLN A 12 3.28 -10.76 -8.07
CA GLN A 12 3.10 -9.58 -7.21
C GLN A 12 1.66 -9.07 -7.21
N THR A 13 1.04 -8.96 -8.40
CA THR A 13 -0.35 -8.50 -8.54
C THR A 13 -1.32 -9.48 -7.87
N TYR A 14 -1.06 -10.79 -7.99
CA TYR A 14 -1.82 -11.80 -7.27
C TYR A 14 -1.77 -11.58 -5.75
N LEU A 15 -0.58 -11.39 -5.19
CA LEU A 15 -0.41 -11.15 -3.75
C LEU A 15 -1.15 -9.89 -3.31
N LYS A 16 -1.00 -8.78 -4.05
CA LYS A 16 -1.74 -7.54 -3.77
C LYS A 16 -3.25 -7.78 -3.72
N HIS A 17 -3.80 -8.48 -4.71
CA HIS A 17 -5.23 -8.79 -4.78
C HIS A 17 -5.67 -9.73 -3.65
N PHE A 18 -4.84 -10.72 -3.30
CA PHE A 18 -5.11 -11.60 -2.18
C PHE A 18 -5.23 -10.81 -0.87
N PHE A 19 -4.32 -9.88 -0.59
CA PHE A 19 -4.42 -9.03 0.60
C PHE A 19 -5.64 -8.11 0.54
N LEU A 20 -5.94 -7.48 -0.60
CA LEU A 20 -7.13 -6.63 -0.73
C LEU A 20 -8.44 -7.42 -0.63
N GLU A 21 -8.49 -8.65 -1.11
CA GLU A 21 -9.70 -9.46 -1.02
C GLU A 21 -9.90 -10.10 0.35
N LYS A 22 -8.82 -10.58 1.00
CA LYS A 22 -8.91 -11.38 2.24
C LYS A 22 -8.59 -10.57 3.48
N TYR A 23 -7.51 -9.81 3.44
CA TYR A 23 -7.02 -9.10 4.61
C TYR A 23 -7.84 -7.85 4.88
N LEU A 24 -8.06 -7.00 3.87
CA LEU A 24 -8.89 -5.80 3.99
C LEU A 24 -10.30 -6.13 4.49
N GLU A 25 -10.94 -7.16 3.94
CA GLU A 25 -12.25 -7.62 4.40
C GLU A 25 -12.23 -7.94 5.90
N ARG A 26 -11.25 -8.74 6.33
CA ARG A 26 -11.15 -9.21 7.71
C ARG A 26 -10.88 -8.07 8.68
N VAL A 27 -9.91 -7.20 8.38
CA VAL A 27 -9.54 -6.10 9.27
C VAL A 27 -10.67 -5.07 9.34
N ALA A 28 -11.26 -4.67 8.20
CA ALA A 28 -12.35 -3.69 8.20
C ALA A 28 -13.58 -4.22 8.95
N TYR A 29 -13.97 -5.48 8.75
CA TYR A 29 -15.09 -6.08 9.49
C TYR A 29 -14.85 -6.11 11.00
N ASN A 30 -13.62 -6.45 11.41
CA ASN A 30 -13.21 -6.50 12.82
C ASN A 30 -13.22 -5.11 13.46
N ILE A 31 -12.56 -4.13 12.83
CA ILE A 31 -12.52 -2.75 13.33
C ILE A 31 -13.93 -2.18 13.43
N LEU A 32 -14.77 -2.38 12.42
CA LEU A 32 -16.17 -1.95 12.41
C LEU A 32 -17.08 -2.76 13.35
N SER A 33 -16.55 -3.68 14.16
CA SER A 33 -17.30 -4.31 15.24
C SER A 33 -17.30 -3.48 16.52
N PHE A 34 -16.31 -2.60 16.70
CA PHE A 34 -16.14 -1.74 17.87
C PHE A 34 -15.84 -0.26 17.54
N ARG A 35 -15.66 0.07 16.26
CA ARG A 35 -15.60 1.44 15.72
C ARG A 35 -16.74 1.62 14.69
N ASN A 36 -17.07 2.87 14.38
CA ASN A 36 -18.02 3.19 13.31
C ASN A 36 -17.34 3.67 12.04
N GLU A 37 -16.02 3.83 12.06
CA GLU A 37 -15.25 4.43 10.97
C GLU A 37 -14.03 3.57 10.62
N PHE A 38 -13.79 3.41 9.32
CA PHE A 38 -12.63 2.73 8.77
C PHE A 38 -12.06 3.51 7.58
N VAL A 39 -10.74 3.68 7.54
CA VAL A 39 -10.04 4.37 6.46
C VAL A 39 -9.18 3.38 5.69
N PHE A 40 -9.32 3.39 4.37
CA PHE A 40 -8.42 2.67 3.47
C PHE A 40 -7.57 3.68 2.69
N VAL A 41 -6.26 3.44 2.63
CA VAL A 41 -5.32 4.26 1.86
C VAL A 41 -4.57 3.36 0.90
N ASP A 42 -4.53 3.74 -0.37
CA ASP A 42 -3.64 3.14 -1.37
C ASP A 42 -2.75 4.25 -1.93
N GLY A 43 -1.47 4.23 -1.53
CA GLY A 43 -0.48 5.22 -1.95
C GLY A 43 -0.05 5.09 -3.41
N PHE A 44 -0.33 3.92 -4.02
CA PHE A 44 0.12 3.52 -5.35
C PHE A 44 -1.00 2.72 -6.03
N ALA A 45 -2.11 3.40 -6.33
CA ALA A 45 -3.32 2.80 -6.90
C ALA A 45 -3.09 2.16 -8.28
N GLY A 46 -1.95 2.44 -8.90
CA GLY A 46 -1.44 1.73 -10.06
C GLY A 46 -2.11 2.12 -11.37
N PRO A 47 -1.56 1.64 -12.50
CA PRO A 47 -2.02 2.03 -13.81
C PRO A 47 -3.41 1.45 -14.10
N TRP A 48 -4.39 2.32 -14.26
CA TRP A 48 -5.77 2.00 -14.69
C TRP A 48 -5.89 1.40 -16.09
N LYS A 49 -4.79 1.40 -16.87
CA LYS A 49 -4.68 0.81 -18.21
C LYS A 49 -3.32 0.18 -18.39
N SER A 50 -3.16 -1.08 -17.97
CA SER A 50 -2.15 -1.95 -18.57
C SER A 50 -2.82 -2.76 -19.67
N SER A 51 -2.07 -3.01 -20.73
CA SER A 51 -2.49 -3.17 -22.13
C SER A 51 -3.43 -4.33 -22.49
N ASN A 52 -4.02 -5.05 -21.53
CA ASN A 52 -4.88 -6.20 -21.84
C ASN A 52 -5.87 -6.65 -20.75
N ASP A 53 -6.04 -5.97 -19.63
CA ASP A 53 -6.95 -6.43 -18.57
C ASP A 53 -8.11 -5.48 -18.28
N ALA A 54 -9.28 -6.07 -18.13
CA ALA A 54 -10.51 -5.41 -17.75
C ALA A 54 -10.31 -4.60 -16.46
N LEU A 55 -10.92 -3.42 -16.43
CA LEU A 55 -10.94 -2.44 -15.32
C LEU A 55 -11.27 -3.04 -13.93
N GLU A 56 -11.84 -4.24 -13.90
CA GLU A 56 -12.32 -4.97 -12.72
C GLU A 56 -11.20 -5.38 -11.74
N ASP A 57 -9.94 -5.39 -12.18
CA ASP A 57 -8.80 -5.91 -11.42
C ASP A 57 -7.89 -4.83 -10.82
N THR A 58 -8.37 -3.59 -10.65
CA THR A 58 -7.57 -2.54 -9.97
C THR A 58 -7.75 -2.61 -8.46
N SER A 59 -6.73 -2.20 -7.70
CA SER A 59 -6.85 -2.10 -6.24
C SER A 59 -8.01 -1.21 -5.79
N PHE A 60 -8.31 -0.18 -6.57
CA PHE A 60 -9.48 0.68 -6.39
C PHE A 60 -10.80 -0.10 -6.42
N VAL A 61 -11.04 -0.89 -7.48
CA VAL A 61 -12.29 -1.65 -7.63
C VAL A 61 -12.40 -2.70 -6.55
N ILE A 62 -11.33 -3.48 -6.34
CA ILE A 62 -11.32 -4.55 -5.33
C ILE A 62 -11.58 -3.98 -3.93
N ALA A 63 -10.91 -2.88 -3.56
CA ALA A 63 -11.10 -2.28 -2.24
C ALA A 63 -12.54 -1.79 -2.03
N LEU A 64 -13.11 -1.08 -3.00
CA LEU A 64 -14.49 -0.59 -2.90
C LEU A 64 -15.50 -1.73 -2.82
N ASP A 65 -15.33 -2.79 -3.61
CA ASP A 65 -16.25 -3.91 -3.59
C ASP A 65 -16.22 -4.67 -2.26
N GLN A 66 -15.04 -4.83 -1.64
CA GLN A 66 -14.96 -5.43 -0.31
C GLN A 66 -15.57 -4.52 0.76
N LEU A 67 -15.27 -3.23 0.72
CA LEU A 67 -15.82 -2.26 1.65
C LEU A 67 -17.35 -2.16 1.55
N ARG A 68 -17.92 -2.16 0.35
CA ARG A 68 -19.37 -2.19 0.11
C ARG A 68 -20.03 -3.39 0.76
N LYS A 69 -19.50 -4.60 0.55
CA LYS A 69 -20.03 -5.83 1.17
C LYS A 69 -20.09 -5.71 2.69
N ILE A 70 -19.04 -5.15 3.30
CA ILE A 70 -18.97 -4.96 4.75
C ILE A 70 -19.99 -3.91 5.20
N LYS A 71 -20.11 -2.81 4.45
CA LYS A 71 -21.07 -1.74 4.74
C LYS A 71 -22.49 -2.28 4.74
N ASP A 72 -22.89 -2.97 3.67
CA ASP A 72 -24.20 -3.60 3.54
C ASP A 72 -24.47 -4.61 4.67
N ALA A 73 -23.46 -5.42 5.03
CA ALA A 73 -23.55 -6.37 6.13
C ALA A 73 -23.72 -5.71 7.51
N LYS A 74 -23.21 -4.48 7.71
CA LYS A 74 -23.40 -3.72 8.95
C LYS A 74 -24.74 -2.99 8.96
N GLU A 75 -25.17 -2.44 7.82
CA GLU A 75 -26.46 -1.78 7.68
C GLU A 75 -27.63 -2.75 7.92
N THR A 76 -27.53 -3.98 7.42
CA THR A 76 -28.50 -5.05 7.71
C THR A 76 -28.56 -5.44 9.19
N GLN A 77 -27.51 -5.16 9.97
CA GLN A 77 -27.47 -5.31 11.44
C GLN A 77 -27.93 -4.05 12.19
N GLY A 78 -28.40 -3.02 11.47
CA GLY A 78 -28.78 -1.73 12.06
C GLY A 78 -27.61 -0.91 12.59
N LYS A 79 -26.39 -1.17 12.10
CA LYS A 79 -25.17 -0.44 12.48
C LYS A 79 -24.72 0.45 11.34
N THR A 80 -24.31 1.67 11.67
CA THR A 80 -23.68 2.59 10.72
C THR A 80 -22.20 2.25 10.56
N ALA A 81 -21.72 2.19 9.32
CA ALA A 81 -20.31 2.05 9.00
C ALA A 81 -19.88 3.16 8.02
N GLU A 82 -19.11 4.12 8.53
CA GLU A 82 -18.47 5.16 7.75
C GLU A 82 -17.17 4.62 7.14
N MET A 83 -17.06 4.73 5.82
CA MET A 83 -15.92 4.24 5.07
C MET A 83 -15.36 5.37 4.23
N ARG A 84 -14.04 5.54 4.31
CA ARG A 84 -13.33 6.57 3.56
C ARG A 84 -12.12 5.95 2.87
N CYS A 85 -11.94 6.28 1.60
CA CYS A 85 -10.83 5.78 0.80
C CYS A 85 -9.99 6.94 0.27
N PHE A 86 -8.66 6.78 0.32
CA PHE A 86 -7.70 7.70 -0.25
C PHE A 86 -6.84 6.95 -1.28
N PHE A 87 -6.83 7.42 -2.51
CA PHE A 87 -6.06 6.81 -3.60
C PHE A 87 -5.10 7.81 -4.21
N ASN A 88 -3.84 7.41 -4.39
CA ASN A 88 -2.87 8.22 -5.12
C ASN A 88 -2.36 7.50 -6.37
N GLU A 89 -2.26 8.24 -7.47
CA GLU A 89 -1.65 7.79 -8.72
C GLU A 89 -0.77 8.91 -9.30
N LYS A 90 0.55 8.71 -9.28
CA LYS A 90 1.53 9.71 -9.72
C LYS A 90 1.48 9.96 -11.23
N ASN A 91 1.12 8.94 -12.03
CA ASN A 91 1.00 9.07 -13.47
C ASN A 91 -0.27 9.85 -13.84
N SER A 92 -0.10 11.07 -14.33
CA SER A 92 -1.20 11.96 -14.71
C SER A 92 -2.19 11.37 -15.73
N THR A 93 -1.75 10.43 -16.58
CA THR A 93 -2.65 9.76 -17.53
C THR A 93 -3.51 8.70 -16.85
N ALA A 94 -2.92 7.84 -16.02
CA ALA A 94 -3.68 6.88 -15.22
C ALA A 94 -4.60 7.58 -14.22
N PHE A 95 -4.13 8.66 -13.60
CA PHE A 95 -4.91 9.48 -12.67
C PHE A 95 -6.20 10.03 -13.28
N ARG A 96 -6.20 10.41 -14.57
CA ARG A 96 -7.44 10.89 -15.23
C ARG A 96 -8.56 9.85 -15.18
N GLU A 97 -8.22 8.57 -15.28
CA GLU A 97 -9.19 7.48 -15.21
C GLU A 97 -9.57 7.19 -13.75
N LEU A 98 -8.60 7.13 -12.84
CA LEU A 98 -8.84 7.03 -11.39
C LEU A 98 -9.80 8.13 -10.90
N ARG A 99 -9.59 9.38 -11.31
CA ARG A 99 -10.42 10.51 -10.92
C ARG A 99 -11.86 10.35 -11.42
N LYS A 100 -12.06 9.92 -12.67
CA LYS A 100 -13.41 9.67 -13.21
C LYS A 100 -14.11 8.56 -12.42
N ALA A 101 -13.40 7.48 -12.09
CA ALA A 101 -13.94 6.39 -11.30
C ALA A 101 -14.30 6.85 -9.88
N ALA A 102 -13.40 7.57 -9.20
CA ALA A 102 -13.65 8.15 -7.88
C ALA A 102 -14.88 9.07 -7.86
N GLN A 103 -15.06 9.90 -8.89
CA GLN A 103 -16.22 10.79 -9.01
C GLN A 103 -17.55 10.06 -9.23
N SER A 104 -17.51 8.80 -9.69
CA SER A 104 -18.72 7.98 -9.88
C SER A 104 -19.16 7.25 -8.61
N VAL A 105 -18.32 7.22 -7.57
CA VAL A 105 -18.62 6.59 -6.28
C VAL A 105 -19.42 7.57 -5.42
N THR A 106 -20.59 7.16 -4.95
CA THR A 106 -21.51 8.00 -4.16
C THR A 106 -21.79 7.44 -2.77
N ASP A 107 -21.49 6.17 -2.55
CA ASP A 107 -21.82 5.40 -1.36
C ASP A 107 -20.66 5.31 -0.36
N ILE A 108 -19.43 5.58 -0.79
CA ILE A 108 -18.21 5.63 0.03
C ILE A 108 -17.53 6.97 -0.22
N ALA A 109 -16.97 7.59 0.82
CA ALA A 109 -16.23 8.83 0.64
C ALA A 109 -14.87 8.53 0.00
N VAL A 110 -14.65 8.96 -1.24
CA VAL A 110 -13.43 8.68 -2.01
C VAL A 110 -12.68 9.97 -2.30
N THR A 111 -11.39 9.98 -2.00
CA THR A 111 -10.44 11.03 -2.40
C THR A 111 -9.40 10.43 -3.34
N ALA A 112 -9.11 11.12 -4.45
CA ALA A 112 -8.10 10.71 -5.42
C ALA A 112 -7.12 11.86 -5.68
N THR A 113 -5.81 11.59 -5.62
CA THR A 113 -4.73 12.56 -5.82
C THR A 113 -3.73 12.13 -6.90
N CYS A 114 -2.97 13.10 -7.40
CA CYS A 114 -1.91 12.92 -8.39
C CYS A 114 -0.65 13.63 -7.93
N GLN A 115 0.07 13.05 -6.97
CA GLN A 115 1.32 13.61 -6.47
C GLN A 115 2.32 12.50 -6.16
N ASP A 116 3.53 12.89 -5.81
CA ASP A 116 4.50 12.01 -5.18
C ASP A 116 4.01 11.55 -3.79
N PHE A 117 4.16 10.25 -3.50
CA PHE A 117 3.61 9.67 -2.27
C PHE A 117 4.18 10.32 -1.01
N GLU A 118 5.49 10.57 -0.97
CA GLU A 118 6.15 11.21 0.17
C GLU A 118 5.63 12.64 0.42
N GLU A 119 5.29 13.38 -0.64
CA GLU A 119 4.71 14.72 -0.54
C GLU A 119 3.27 14.70 0.01
N LEU A 120 2.57 13.57 -0.17
CA LEU A 120 1.19 13.37 0.28
C LEU A 120 1.06 12.94 1.73
N VAL A 121 2.13 12.45 2.37
CA VAL A 121 2.05 11.93 3.74
C VAL A 121 1.35 12.89 4.71
N PRO A 122 1.64 14.20 4.75
CA PRO A 122 0.93 15.14 5.63
C PRO A 122 -0.58 15.23 5.34
N GLU A 123 -0.98 15.15 4.08
CA GLU A 123 -2.38 15.16 3.66
C GLU A 123 -3.09 13.87 4.04
N ILE A 124 -2.44 12.72 3.84
CA ILE A 124 -2.95 11.40 4.25
C ILE A 124 -3.16 11.36 5.76
N ILE A 125 -2.21 11.87 6.55
CA ILE A 125 -2.34 11.94 8.02
C ILE A 125 -3.55 12.77 8.43
N ARG A 126 -3.72 13.96 7.83
CA ARG A 126 -4.88 14.81 8.08
C ARG A 126 -6.19 14.13 7.67
N PHE A 127 -6.18 13.38 6.57
CA PHE A 127 -7.32 12.61 6.11
C PHE A 127 -7.67 11.49 7.10
N ILE A 128 -6.70 10.69 7.54
CA ILE A 128 -6.93 9.59 8.51
C ILE A 128 -7.47 10.14 9.84
N GLY A 129 -6.84 11.19 10.36
CA GLY A 129 -7.21 11.80 11.64
C GLY A 129 -7.03 10.81 12.80
N LYS A 130 -8.12 10.46 13.49
CA LYS A 130 -8.12 9.53 14.64
C LYS A 130 -8.66 8.14 14.30
N SER A 131 -9.03 7.94 13.04
CA SER A 131 -9.63 6.70 12.55
C SER A 131 -8.58 5.60 12.50
N PHE A 132 -9.02 4.34 12.58
CA PHE A 132 -8.14 3.25 12.20
C PHE A 132 -7.98 3.25 10.69
N SER A 133 -6.73 3.11 10.21
CA SER A 133 -6.43 3.04 8.78
C SER A 133 -5.73 1.74 8.40
N LEU A 134 -6.05 1.20 7.23
CA LEU A 134 -5.20 0.24 6.54
C LEU A 134 -4.56 0.96 5.35
N THR A 135 -3.23 1.07 5.36
CA THR A 135 -2.45 1.76 4.33
C THR A 135 -1.70 0.75 3.48
N PHE A 136 -1.89 0.78 2.17
CA PHE A 136 -1.08 0.04 1.20
C PHE A 136 -0.02 0.97 0.61
N ILE A 137 1.24 0.53 0.71
CA ILE A 137 2.42 1.18 0.14
C ILE A 137 3.03 0.15 -0.83
N ASP A 138 2.58 0.19 -2.08
CA ASP A 138 2.99 -0.75 -3.14
C ASP A 138 3.67 -0.03 -4.31
N PRO A 139 4.92 0.39 -4.14
CA PRO A 139 5.66 1.15 -5.13
C PRO A 139 6.12 0.27 -6.30
N THR A 140 6.36 0.89 -7.44
CA THR A 140 7.15 0.27 -8.52
C THR A 140 8.64 0.50 -8.24
N GLY A 141 9.28 -0.41 -7.51
CA GLY A 141 10.70 -0.33 -7.12
C GLY A 141 10.89 -0.09 -5.62
N TRP A 142 12.00 0.56 -5.23
CA TRP A 142 12.39 0.75 -3.82
C TRP A 142 12.49 2.23 -3.39
N THR A 143 12.02 3.15 -4.23
CA THR A 143 12.10 4.61 -3.98
C THR A 143 10.71 5.23 -3.87
N GLY A 144 10.62 6.40 -3.24
CA GLY A 144 9.37 7.16 -3.10
C GLY A 144 8.54 6.78 -1.88
N PHE A 145 9.17 6.15 -0.88
CA PHE A 145 8.58 5.79 0.42
C PHE A 145 9.67 5.59 1.50
N SER A 146 10.59 6.54 1.65
CA SER A 146 11.62 6.46 2.70
C SER A 146 11.01 6.27 4.10
N LEU A 147 11.66 5.46 4.94
CA LEU A 147 11.14 5.12 6.27
C LEU A 147 10.90 6.38 7.11
N ASN A 148 11.83 7.35 7.04
CA ASN A 148 11.71 8.62 7.74
C ASN A 148 10.50 9.45 7.27
N MET A 149 10.13 9.37 6.00
CA MET A 149 8.96 10.09 5.46
C MET A 149 7.65 9.40 5.82
N ILE A 150 7.62 8.07 5.91
CA ILE A 150 6.40 7.32 6.24
C ILE A 150 6.23 7.07 7.74
N GLU A 151 7.28 7.23 8.57
CA GLU A 151 7.21 7.06 10.02
C GLU A 151 6.01 7.80 10.67
N PRO A 152 5.72 9.07 10.33
CA PRO A 152 4.57 9.77 10.91
C PRO A 152 3.22 9.09 10.58
N LEU A 153 3.12 8.42 9.43
CA LEU A 153 1.95 7.64 9.04
C LEU A 153 1.86 6.35 9.85
N LEU A 154 2.99 5.67 10.08
CA LEU A 154 3.07 4.41 10.85
C LEU A 154 2.76 4.60 12.35
N ARG A 155 2.86 5.83 12.86
CA ARG A 155 2.49 6.18 14.25
C ARG A 155 0.98 6.38 14.46
N LEU A 156 0.18 6.41 13.39
CA LEU A 156 -1.27 6.52 13.51
C LEU A 156 -1.92 5.20 13.93
N PRO A 157 -3.15 5.22 14.46
CA PRO A 157 -3.93 4.00 14.67
C PRO A 157 -4.17 3.31 13.32
N GLY A 158 -3.59 2.13 13.13
CA GLY A 158 -3.71 1.43 11.87
C GLY A 158 -2.67 0.37 11.63
N GLU A 159 -2.67 -0.10 10.39
CA GLU A 159 -1.70 -1.04 9.84
C GLU A 159 -1.22 -0.53 8.50
N ALA A 160 0.05 -0.80 8.18
CA ALA A 160 0.62 -0.53 6.87
C ALA A 160 1.09 -1.85 6.24
N LEU A 161 0.68 -2.10 5.00
CA LEU A 161 1.21 -3.15 4.16
C LEU A 161 2.19 -2.51 3.18
N ILE A 162 3.48 -2.78 3.37
CA ILE A 162 4.55 -2.24 2.53
C ILE A 162 5.07 -3.38 1.65
N ASN A 163 5.00 -3.21 0.34
CA ASN A 163 5.62 -4.14 -0.59
C ASN A 163 7.10 -3.78 -0.76
N LEU A 164 7.97 -4.62 -0.23
CA LEU A 164 9.42 -4.49 -0.40
C LEU A 164 9.84 -5.24 -1.66
N MET A 165 10.29 -4.52 -2.69
CA MET A 165 10.82 -5.10 -3.93
C MET A 165 12.21 -5.70 -3.68
N PHE A 166 12.27 -6.83 -2.96
CA PHE A 166 13.48 -7.44 -2.45
C PHE A 166 14.54 -7.67 -3.52
N ASP A 167 14.19 -8.28 -4.66
CA ASP A 167 15.15 -8.55 -5.75
C ASP A 167 15.87 -7.30 -6.23
N HIS A 168 15.15 -6.18 -6.26
CA HIS A 168 15.74 -4.90 -6.62
C HIS A 168 16.68 -4.40 -5.51
N VAL A 169 16.25 -4.42 -4.25
CA VAL A 169 17.08 -4.03 -3.10
C VAL A 169 18.36 -4.87 -3.08
N ASN A 170 18.23 -6.21 -3.08
CA ASN A 170 19.35 -7.14 -3.02
C ASN A 170 20.34 -6.93 -4.18
N ARG A 171 19.85 -6.67 -5.39
CA ARG A 171 20.70 -6.41 -6.56
C ARG A 171 21.53 -5.13 -6.43
N PHE A 172 20.99 -4.10 -5.79
CA PHE A 172 21.58 -2.75 -5.77
C PHE A 172 22.19 -2.37 -4.41
N ILE A 173 22.13 -3.25 -3.42
CA ILE A 173 22.58 -3.02 -2.04
C ILE A 173 24.08 -2.63 -1.95
N GLU A 174 24.92 -3.12 -2.87
CA GLU A 174 26.36 -2.79 -2.96
C GLU A 174 26.68 -1.82 -4.11
N SER A 175 25.69 -1.10 -4.63
CA SER A 175 25.88 -0.24 -5.80
C SER A 175 26.93 0.86 -5.52
N PRO A 176 27.97 1.01 -6.37
CA PRO A 176 28.95 2.08 -6.21
C PRO A 176 28.40 3.46 -6.58
N ASN A 177 27.17 3.52 -7.10
CA ASN A 177 26.51 4.78 -7.44
C ASN A 177 25.99 5.46 -6.17
N SER A 178 26.50 6.66 -5.88
CA SER A 178 26.14 7.40 -4.67
C SER A 178 24.67 7.79 -4.57
N THR A 179 23.97 7.99 -5.68
CA THR A 179 22.52 8.23 -5.69
C THR A 179 21.75 6.97 -5.30
N THR A 180 22.16 5.81 -5.81
CA THR A 180 21.56 4.52 -5.45
C THR A 180 21.80 4.20 -3.97
N ALA A 181 23.03 4.34 -3.48
CA ALA A 181 23.35 4.15 -2.06
C ALA A 181 22.48 5.03 -1.16
N LYS A 182 22.40 6.34 -1.43
CA LYS A 182 21.55 7.27 -0.67
C LYS A 182 20.05 6.90 -0.71
N SER A 183 19.58 6.34 -1.82
CA SER A 183 18.18 5.90 -1.91
C SER A 183 17.88 4.67 -1.05
N LEU A 184 18.89 3.81 -0.83
CA LEU A 184 18.80 2.68 0.08
C LEU A 184 18.92 3.16 1.53
N ASP A 185 19.81 4.10 1.84
CA ASP A 185 19.87 4.72 3.17
C ASP A 185 18.50 5.25 3.57
N ALA A 186 17.85 6.02 2.68
CA ALA A 186 16.51 6.54 2.93
C ALA A 186 15.45 5.43 3.11
N LEU A 187 15.57 4.33 2.36
CA LEU A 187 14.69 3.16 2.50
C LEU A 187 14.84 2.49 3.86
N PHE A 188 16.05 2.40 4.41
CA PHE A 188 16.34 1.76 5.71
C PHE A 188 16.39 2.76 6.89
N GLY A 189 15.98 4.02 6.68
CA GLY A 189 15.85 5.02 7.75
C GLY A 189 17.16 5.71 8.15
N ASP A 190 18.12 5.82 7.22
CA ASP A 190 19.39 6.54 7.37
C ASP A 190 20.23 6.08 8.59
N SER A 191 20.19 4.78 8.87
CA SER A 191 20.92 4.12 9.97
C SER A 191 22.15 3.35 9.46
N ASP A 192 22.96 2.76 10.36
CA ASP A 192 24.05 1.83 9.99
C ASP A 192 23.51 0.46 9.52
N TRP A 193 22.42 0.48 8.75
CA TRP A 193 21.64 -0.68 8.32
C TRP A 193 22.51 -1.68 7.55
N TYR A 194 23.41 -1.17 6.69
CA TYR A 194 24.25 -2.05 5.87
C TYR A 194 25.28 -2.80 6.73
N GLN A 195 25.90 -2.14 7.70
CA GLN A 195 26.82 -2.77 8.64
C GLN A 195 26.11 -3.82 9.50
N GLU A 196 24.84 -3.58 9.84
CA GLU A 196 24.01 -4.56 10.54
C GLU A 196 23.69 -5.79 9.67
N VAL A 197 23.40 -5.59 8.38
CA VAL A 197 23.24 -6.68 7.40
C VAL A 197 24.54 -7.50 7.31
N GLU A 198 25.69 -6.83 7.19
CA GLU A 198 27.00 -7.50 7.15
C GLU A 198 27.27 -8.30 8.42
N ARG A 199 26.95 -7.74 9.59
CA ARG A 199 27.09 -8.42 10.89
C ARG A 199 26.25 -9.70 10.94
N LYS A 200 24.99 -9.65 10.52
CA LYS A 200 24.09 -10.81 10.47
C LYS A 200 24.58 -11.89 9.49
N CYS A 201 25.10 -11.50 8.33
CA CYS A 201 25.74 -12.43 7.40
C CYS A 201 26.96 -13.11 8.05
N MET A 202 27.78 -12.37 8.82
CA MET A 202 28.92 -12.95 9.55
C MET A 202 28.50 -13.89 10.69
N GLU A 203 27.32 -13.67 11.28
CA GLU A 203 26.70 -14.54 12.28
C GLU A 203 26.07 -15.80 11.67
N GLY A 204 26.03 -15.91 10.34
CA GLY A 204 25.63 -17.10 9.59
C GLY A 204 24.22 -17.05 9.00
N GLU A 205 23.53 -15.90 9.07
CA GLU A 205 22.27 -15.69 8.34
C GLU A 205 22.53 -15.64 6.83
N ASP A 206 21.60 -16.16 6.02
CA ASP A 206 21.63 -15.91 4.57
C ASP A 206 21.44 -14.41 4.32
N ARG A 207 22.03 -13.91 3.24
CA ARG A 207 21.95 -12.50 2.83
C ARG A 207 20.50 -12.03 2.72
N GLU A 208 19.61 -12.86 2.19
CA GLU A 208 18.18 -12.56 2.10
C GLU A 208 17.56 -12.34 3.47
N ASP A 209 17.72 -13.32 4.37
CA ASP A 209 17.20 -13.24 5.74
C ASP A 209 17.79 -12.05 6.50
N ALA A 210 19.09 -11.78 6.33
CA ALA A 210 19.77 -10.66 6.96
C ALA A 210 19.19 -9.31 6.52
N ILE A 211 18.96 -9.12 5.21
CA ILE A 211 18.36 -7.90 4.66
C ILE A 211 16.94 -7.71 5.20
N LEU A 212 16.13 -8.77 5.18
CA LEU A 212 14.74 -8.73 5.63
C LEU A 212 14.62 -8.52 7.15
N ALA A 213 15.58 -9.00 7.94
CA ALA A 213 15.59 -8.82 9.39
C ALA A 213 15.99 -7.42 9.83
N VAL A 214 16.72 -6.68 8.99
CA VAL A 214 17.16 -5.30 9.28
C VAL A 214 16.11 -4.27 8.89
N TYR A 215 15.35 -4.54 7.83
CA TYR A 215 14.24 -3.68 7.39
C TYR A 215 13.07 -3.74 8.38
#